data_AF-A0A3D3NZZ0-F1
#
_entry.id   AF-A0A3D3NZZ0-F1
#
_cell.length_a   1.000
_cell.length_b   1.000
_cell.length_c   1.000
_cell.angle_alpha   90.00
_cell.angle_beta   90.00
_cell.angle_gamma   90.00
#
_symmetry.space_group_name_H-M   'P 1'
#
loop_
_entity.id
_entity.type
_entity.pdbx_description
1 polymer ?
#
loop_
_entity_poly.entity_id
_entity_poly.type
_entity_poly.pdbx_seq_one_letter_code
_entity_poly.pdbx_strand_id
1 'polypeptide(L)' 'AAGDTAALLDYRRQAPEAMRAHPSEEHLLPLFVALGAAGDEPYASRLHAGIDDHALAMDIFAFEPGAPA' A
#
# COMPACT_ATOMS: atom_id res chain seq x y z
N ALA A 1 6.34 -8.22 -7.53
CA ALA A 1 6.12 -7.41 -8.75
C ALA A 1 5.77 -5.99 -8.32
N ALA A 2 6.25 -4.95 -9.01
CA ALA A 2 5.79 -3.59 -8.75
C ALA A 2 4.37 -3.45 -9.32
N GLY A 3 3.42 -2.95 -8.51
CA GLY A 3 2.03 -2.73 -8.95
C GLY A 3 1.12 -3.98 -8.95
N ASP A 4 1.42 -5.02 -8.17
CA ASP A 4 0.51 -6.17 -8.03
C ASP A 4 -0.70 -5.83 -7.15
N THR A 5 -1.68 -5.14 -7.74
CA THR A 5 -2.89 -4.72 -7.06
C THR A 5 -3.73 -5.90 -6.57
N ALA A 6 -3.71 -7.03 -7.28
CA ALA A 6 -4.47 -8.22 -6.88
C ALA A 6 -3.92 -8.79 -5.56
N ALA A 7 -2.60 -8.93 -5.43
CA ALA A 7 -1.97 -9.36 -4.18
C ALA A 7 -2.18 -8.34 -3.06
N LEU A 8 -2.17 -7.04 -3.36
CA LEU A 8 -2.42 -5.98 -2.38
C LEU A 8 -3.87 -6.01 -1.85
N LEU A 9 -4.86 -6.23 -2.71
CA LEU A 9 -6.26 -6.35 -2.30
C LEU A 9 -6.54 -7.62 -1.48
N ASP A 10 -5.73 -8.67 -1.66
CA ASP A 10 -5.82 -9.93 -0.91
C ASP A 10 -4.70 -10.08 0.15
N TYR A 11 -4.12 -8.96 0.60
CA TYR A 11 -2.94 -8.97 1.47
C TYR A 11 -3.17 -9.75 2.77
N ARG A 12 -4.38 -9.72 3.34
CA ARG A 12 -4.70 -10.43 4.60
C ARG A 12 -4.51 -11.93 4.50
N ARG A 13 -4.71 -12.51 3.32
CA ARG A 13 -4.57 -13.95 3.06
C ARG A 13 -3.19 -14.31 2.53
N GLN A 14 -2.59 -13.43 1.73
CA GLN A 14 -1.34 -13.73 1.01
C GLN A 14 -0.09 -13.29 1.76
N ALA A 15 -0.13 -12.16 2.47
CA ALA A 15 1.05 -11.63 3.13
C ALA A 15 1.28 -12.35 4.48
N PRO A 16 2.53 -12.77 4.76
CA PRO A 16 2.86 -13.39 6.04
C PRO A 16 2.62 -12.38 7.16
N GLU A 17 2.06 -12.85 8.28
CA GLU A 17 1.80 -12.01 9.46
C GLU A 17 0.88 -10.80 9.21
N ALA A 18 0.12 -10.76 8.12
CA ALA A 18 -0.76 -9.63 7.78
C ALA A 18 -1.76 -9.29 8.89
N MET A 19 -2.37 -10.32 9.49
CA MET A 19 -3.28 -10.18 10.63
C MET A 19 -2.58 -9.69 11.90
N ARG A 20 -1.28 -9.98 12.07
CA ARG A 20 -0.49 -9.49 13.21
C ARG A 20 -0.11 -8.03 13.01
N ALA A 21 0.28 -7.66 11.79
CA ALA A 21 0.65 -6.29 11.41
C ALA A 21 -0.58 -5.36 11.36
N HIS A 22 -1.72 -5.88 10.90
CA HIS A 22 -3.00 -5.18 10.81
C HIS A 22 -4.12 -6.05 11.42
N PRO A 23 -4.30 -6.02 12.76
CA PRO A 23 -5.35 -6.78 13.45
C PRO A 23 -6.73 -6.51 12.86
N SER A 24 -6.99 -5.25 12.57
CA SER A 24 -8.14 -4.73 11.84
C SER A 24 -7.67 -3.88 10.66
N GLU A 25 -8.61 -3.50 9.79
CA GLU A 25 -8.26 -2.97 8.46
C GLU A 25 -7.97 -1.46 8.44
N GLU A 26 -8.41 -0.72 9.46
CA GLU A 26 -8.49 0.74 9.46
C GLU A 26 -7.17 1.45 9.15
N HIS A 27 -6.04 0.87 9.55
CA HIS A 27 -4.73 1.45 9.33
C HIS A 27 -4.25 1.33 7.88
N LEU A 28 -4.68 0.29 7.14
CA LEU A 28 -4.30 0.08 5.75
C LEU A 28 -5.34 0.63 4.75
N LEU A 29 -6.60 0.78 5.17
CA LEU A 29 -7.68 1.31 4.32
C LEU A 29 -7.34 2.63 3.58
N PRO A 30 -6.65 3.62 4.18
CA PRO A 30 -6.27 4.85 3.47
C PRO A 30 -5.40 4.61 2.22
N LEU A 31 -4.57 3.57 2.22
CA LEU A 31 -3.75 3.20 1.07
C LEU A 31 -4.62 2.85 -0.15
N PHE A 32 -5.69 2.09 0.07
CA PHE A 32 -6.61 1.68 -1.00
C PHE A 32 -7.46 2.83 -1.51
N VAL A 33 -7.81 3.80 -0.65
CA VAL A 33 -8.51 5.01 -1.07
C VAL A 33 -7.64 5.84 -2.02
N ALA A 34 -6.37 6.06 -1.65
CA ALA A 34 -5.44 6.81 -2.49
C ALA A 34 -5.15 6.08 -3.81
N LEU A 35 -4.92 4.76 -3.75
CA LEU A 35 -4.72 3.92 -4.95
C LEU A 35 -5.92 3.98 -5.89
N GLY A 36 -7.14 3.80 -5.37
CA GLY A 36 -8.37 3.84 -6.18
C GLY A 36 -8.65 5.21 -6.79
N ALA A 37 -8.26 6.30 -6.11
CA ALA A 37 -8.39 7.66 -6.64
C ALA A 37 -7.47 7.95 -7.84
N ALA A 38 -6.38 7.17 -8.00
CA ALA A 38 -5.46 7.32 -9.13
C ALA A 38 -5.95 6.62 -10.43
N GLY A 39 -7.05 5.86 -10.38
CA GLY A 39 -7.69 5.26 -11.56
C GLY A 39 -7.15 3.86 -11.91
N ASP A 40 -7.46 3.40 -13.13
CA ASP A 40 -7.24 2.00 -13.55
C ASP A 40 -5.75 1.64 -13.76
N GLU A 41 -4.93 2.62 -14.13
CA GLU A 41 -3.48 2.47 -14.35
C GLU A 41 -2.70 3.44 -13.46
N PRO A 42 -2.67 3.22 -12.13
CA PRO A 42 -2.02 4.14 -11.22
C PRO A 42 -0.50 3.97 -11.28
N TYR A 43 0.21 5.08 -11.37
CA TYR A 43 1.65 5.12 -11.10
C TYR A 43 1.86 5.34 -9.61
N ALA A 44 2.45 4.33 -8.96
CA ALA A 44 2.79 4.38 -7.55
C ALA A 44 4.29 4.64 -7.37
N SER A 45 4.64 5.65 -6.58
CA SER A 45 6.02 5.90 -6.15
C SER A 45 6.10 5.91 -4.63
N ARG A 46 7.17 5.34 -4.08
CA ARG A 46 7.45 5.40 -2.65
C ARG A 46 8.38 6.58 -2.38
N LEU A 47 7.84 7.62 -1.74
CA LEU A 47 8.55 8.85 -1.42
C LEU A 47 9.43 8.69 -0.17
N HIS A 48 8.99 7.85 0.77
CA HIS A 48 9.73 7.55 2.00
C HIS A 48 9.54 6.10 2.39
N ALA A 49 10.56 5.52 3.02
CA ALA A 49 10.55 4.18 3.59
C ALA A 49 11.27 4.22 4.94
N GLY A 50 10.62 3.70 5.99
CA GLY A 50 11.14 3.74 7.34
C GLY A 50 10.38 2.80 8.26
N ILE A 51 11.04 2.36 9.33
CA ILE A 51 10.42 1.59 10.41
C ILE A 51 10.86 2.21 11.74
N ASP A 52 9.89 2.65 12.53
CA ASP A 52 10.10 3.16 13.88
C ASP A 52 9.74 2.09 14.92
N ASP A 53 10.47 2.09 16.03
CA ASP A 53 10.29 1.16 17.16
C ASP A 53 10.15 -0.32 16.74
N HIS A 54 10.82 -0.70 15.63
CA HIS A 54 10.83 -2.04 15.04
C HIS A 54 9.47 -2.57 14.56
N ALA A 55 8.41 -1.76 14.60
CA ALA A 55 7.04 -2.21 14.34
C ALA A 55 6.21 -1.23 13.52
N LEU A 56 6.49 0.07 13.59
CA LEU A 56 5.69 1.09 12.93
C LEU A 56 6.29 1.42 11.56
N ALA A 57 5.66 0.93 10.50
CA ALA A 57 6.02 1.31 9.13
C ALA A 57 5.65 2.77 8.87
N MET A 58 6.62 3.54 8.38
CA MET A 58 6.47 4.96 8.07
C MET A 58 6.51 5.22 6.56
N ASP A 59 6.26 4.21 5.73
CA ASP A 59 6.27 4.36 4.27
C ASP A 59 5.27 5.43 3.80
N ILE A 60 5.72 6.30 2.90
CA ILE A 60 4.89 7.29 2.22
C ILE A 60 4.85 6.95 0.75
N PHE A 61 3.63 6.78 0.23
CA PHE A 61 3.38 6.52 -1.19
C PHE A 61 2.64 7.70 -1.83
N ALA A 62 3.02 8.02 -3.06
CA ALA A 62 2.25 8.87 -3.96
C ALA A 62 1.65 8.01 -5.07
N PHE A 63 0.39 8.27 -5.39
CA PHE A 63 -0.35 7.61 -6.47
C PHE A 63 -0.82 8.68 -7.45
N GLU A 64 -0.45 8.52 -8.72
CA GLU A 64 -0.76 9.45 -9.80
C GLU A 64 -1.50 8.70 -10.92
N PRO A 65 -2.41 9.34 -11.66
CA PRO A 65 -3.04 8.73 -12.83
C PRO A 65 -2.04 8.55 -13.98
N GLY A 66 -1.91 7.33 -14.51
CA GLY A 66 -1.04 7.00 -15.64
C GLY A 66 0.45 7.03 -15.30
N ALA A 67 1.28 6.47 -16.18
CA ALA A 67 2.74 6.59 -16.07
C ALA A 67 3.19 8.04 -16.29
N PRO A 68 4.24 8.54 -15.60
CA PRO A 68 4.74 9.89 -15.81
C PRO A 68 5.13 10.07 -17.28
N ALA A 69 4.80 11.24 -17.84
CA ALA A 69 5.14 11.64 -19.21
C ALA A 69 6.66 11.63 -19.47
#